data_AF-U6JSF0-F1
#
_entry.id   AF-U6JSF0-F1
#
_cell.length_a   1.000
_cell.length_b   1.000
_cell.length_c   1.000
_cell.angle_alpha   90.00
_cell.angle_beta   90.00
_cell.angle_gamma   90.00
#
_symmetry.space_group_name_H-M   'P 1'
#
loop_
_entity.id
_entity.type
_entity.pdbx_description
1 polymer ?
#
loop_
_entity_poly.entity_id
_entity_poly.type
_entity_poly.pdbx_seq_one_letter_code
_entity_poly.pdbx_strand_id
1 'polypeptide(L)'
;MGRIFKGAAVLCLAALSGLQPAAGDLEFQPQDADKDAYTSINLARVGQLSVRIGVLTENSELVEKIKSALPSAQSDPPSTTCEEAIAELKKTNFLAQLTETGDQKYRQAVEKVLEAGFNELQSYPEDEGEWTTFWGKPDFANLARLLSSNSTKVGCAVGTCTKTEEARTGTSITFLLCEMDPAAVQNKAPFDKEYYEALKERKTSLTEMTDEDLKAPVQGGAAAAVPSLLVAGLTAIVVFASA
;
A
#
# COMPACT_ATOMS: atom_id res chain seq x y z
N MET A 1 -64.02 35.75 6.45
CA MET A 1 -63.49 34.78 5.45
C MET A 1 -62.66 35.58 4.45
N GLY A 2 -61.35 35.45 4.27
CA GLY A 2 -60.26 34.77 4.95
C GLY A 2 -58.98 35.48 4.47
N ARG A 3 -57.94 35.57 5.32
CA ARG A 3 -56.60 36.04 4.93
C ARG A 3 -55.70 34.81 4.89
N ILE A 4 -55.06 34.53 3.75
CA ILE A 4 -53.96 33.57 3.67
C ILE A 4 -52.89 34.16 2.75
N PHE A 5 -51.82 34.68 3.34
CA PHE A 5 -50.61 35.13 2.65
C PHE A 5 -49.68 33.94 2.43
N LYS A 6 -49.06 33.92 1.24
CA LYS A 6 -48.11 32.91 0.75
C LYS A 6 -46.87 32.85 1.63
N GLY A 7 -46.52 31.66 2.10
CA GLY A 7 -45.29 31.40 2.87
C GLY A 7 -44.04 31.47 1.99
N ALA A 8 -43.01 32.15 2.49
CA ALA A 8 -41.66 32.07 1.97
C ALA A 8 -40.94 30.90 2.66
N ALA A 9 -40.40 29.97 1.87
CA ALA A 9 -39.53 28.91 2.36
C ALA A 9 -38.13 29.49 2.59
N VAL A 10 -37.73 29.58 3.86
CA VAL A 10 -36.36 29.86 4.27
C VAL A 10 -35.56 28.58 4.07
N LEU A 11 -34.72 28.55 3.04
CA LEU A 11 -33.65 27.55 2.90
C LEU A 11 -32.57 27.90 3.94
N CYS A 12 -32.58 27.22 5.08
CA CYS A 12 -31.42 27.17 5.95
C CYS A 12 -30.32 26.37 5.26
N LEU A 13 -29.40 27.07 4.59
CA LEU A 13 -28.04 26.59 4.37
C LEU A 13 -27.44 26.34 5.76
N ALA A 14 -27.40 25.09 6.18
CA ALA A 14 -26.53 24.65 7.25
C ALA A 14 -25.09 24.88 6.77
N ALA A 15 -24.57 26.07 7.07
CA ALA A 15 -23.14 26.30 7.09
C ALA A 15 -22.55 25.27 8.06
N LEU A 16 -21.77 24.33 7.55
CA LEU A 16 -20.78 23.59 8.34
C LEU A 16 -19.71 24.61 8.77
N SER A 17 -20.09 25.48 9.69
CA SER A 17 -19.17 26.35 10.41
C SER A 17 -18.44 25.49 11.42
N GLY A 18 -17.16 25.24 11.15
CA GLY A 18 -16.14 24.91 12.15
C GLY A 18 -16.43 23.69 13.02
N LEU A 19 -16.13 22.50 12.51
CA LEU A 19 -15.54 21.48 13.38
C LEU A 19 -14.17 22.02 13.79
N GLN A 20 -14.15 22.80 14.86
CA GLN A 20 -12.95 23.02 15.65
C GLN A 20 -12.44 21.61 16.00
N PRO A 21 -11.18 21.24 15.68
CA PRO A 21 -10.64 19.96 16.11
C PRO A 21 -10.79 19.91 17.63
N ALA A 22 -11.65 19.01 18.11
CA ALA A 22 -11.68 18.72 19.53
C ALA A 22 -10.26 18.31 19.91
N ALA A 23 -9.72 18.94 20.96
CA ALA A 23 -8.36 18.72 21.43
C ALA A 23 -8.08 17.23 21.60
N GLY A 24 -7.39 16.66 20.61
CA GLY A 24 -6.63 15.44 20.70
C GLY A 24 -5.24 15.82 20.21
N ASP A 25 -4.24 15.69 21.07
CA ASP A 25 -2.86 16.19 20.91
C ASP A 25 -2.08 15.61 19.72
N LEU A 26 -2.72 14.85 18.82
CA LEU A 26 -2.08 14.14 17.71
C LEU A 26 -2.20 14.92 16.40
N GLU A 27 -1.06 15.34 15.86
CA GLU A 27 -0.96 15.97 14.54
C GLU A 27 -0.42 14.98 13.52
N PHE A 28 -1.09 14.86 12.37
CA PHE A 28 -0.63 14.07 11.24
C PHE A 28 -0.17 14.97 10.10
N GLN A 29 1.07 14.78 9.66
CA GLN A 29 1.64 15.49 8.52
C GLN A 29 1.89 14.50 7.37
N PRO A 30 0.96 14.37 6.41
CA PRO A 30 1.14 13.52 5.24
C PRO A 30 2.06 14.20 4.21
N GLN A 31 2.97 13.42 3.63
CA GLN A 31 3.89 13.83 2.58
C GLN A 31 3.90 12.78 1.46
N ASP A 32 4.30 13.19 0.26
CA ASP A 32 4.57 12.25 -0.82
C ASP A 32 5.69 11.30 -0.44
N ALA A 33 5.48 10.01 -0.68
CA ALA A 33 6.58 9.06 -0.66
C ALA A 33 7.45 9.27 -1.91
N ASP A 34 8.76 9.23 -1.76
CA ASP A 34 9.66 9.32 -2.90
C ASP A 34 9.71 7.99 -3.69
N LYS A 35 10.40 8.00 -4.83
CA LYS A 35 10.51 6.85 -5.73
C LYS A 35 11.10 5.62 -5.05
N ASP A 36 11.99 5.80 -4.07
CA ASP A 36 12.64 4.69 -3.38
C ASP A 36 11.64 3.87 -2.56
N ALA A 37 10.57 4.48 -2.06
CA ALA A 37 9.49 3.75 -1.41
C ALA A 37 8.82 2.75 -2.37
N TYR A 38 8.48 3.18 -3.58
CA TYR A 38 7.86 2.32 -4.59
C TYR A 38 8.82 1.23 -5.09
N THR A 39 10.09 1.57 -5.29
CA THR A 39 11.14 0.59 -5.58
C THR A 39 11.23 -0.44 -4.46
N SER A 40 11.26 -0.02 -3.19
CA SER A 40 11.38 -0.91 -2.03
C SER A 40 10.21 -1.90 -1.92
N ILE A 41 8.98 -1.42 -2.15
CA ILE A 41 7.78 -2.27 -2.19
C ILE A 41 7.87 -3.30 -3.32
N ASN A 42 8.31 -2.88 -4.50
CA ASN A 42 8.44 -3.79 -5.64
C ASN A 42 9.59 -4.79 -5.46
N LEU A 43 10.72 -4.38 -4.87
CA LEU A 43 11.82 -5.28 -4.53
C LEU A 43 11.37 -6.34 -3.53
N ALA A 44 10.59 -5.97 -2.52
CA ALA A 44 10.01 -6.91 -1.58
C ALA A 44 9.16 -7.98 -2.29
N ARG A 45 8.41 -7.58 -3.34
CA ARG A 45 7.48 -8.44 -4.08
C ARG A 45 8.11 -9.27 -5.21
N VAL A 46 9.18 -8.81 -5.85
CA VAL A 46 9.71 -9.48 -7.05
C VAL A 46 11.24 -9.60 -7.09
N GLY A 47 11.93 -8.85 -6.23
CA GLY A 47 13.39 -8.74 -6.25
C GLY A 47 14.06 -10.09 -6.00
N GLN A 48 14.84 -10.53 -6.97
CA GLN A 48 15.60 -11.79 -6.95
C GLN A 48 14.78 -13.04 -6.60
N LEU A 49 13.50 -13.07 -6.97
CA LEU A 49 12.66 -14.26 -6.78
C LEU A 49 12.60 -15.15 -8.02
N SER A 50 12.60 -16.45 -7.80
CA SER A 50 12.40 -17.50 -8.81
C SER A 50 10.95 -17.53 -9.30
N VAL A 51 9.99 -17.32 -8.39
CA VAL A 51 8.56 -17.14 -8.67
C VAL A 51 8.22 -15.68 -8.45
N ARG A 52 7.56 -15.04 -9.43
CA ARG A 52 7.29 -13.60 -9.40
C ARG A 52 5.80 -13.32 -9.46
N ILE A 53 5.36 -12.42 -8.59
CA ILE A 53 4.06 -11.74 -8.74
C ILE A 53 4.23 -10.46 -9.55
N GLY A 54 3.11 -9.79 -9.87
CA GLY A 54 3.14 -8.54 -10.61
C GLY A 54 3.85 -7.40 -9.85
N VAL A 55 4.67 -6.64 -10.59
CA VAL A 55 5.20 -5.34 -10.17
C VAL A 55 4.03 -4.36 -10.07
N LEU A 56 3.98 -3.60 -8.99
CA LEU A 56 2.93 -2.61 -8.74
C LEU A 56 3.22 -1.33 -9.52
N THR A 57 2.17 -0.81 -10.18
CA THR A 57 2.19 0.49 -10.84
C THR A 57 1.77 1.58 -9.85
N GLU A 58 2.48 2.70 -9.83
CA GLU A 58 2.12 3.85 -8.99
C GLU A 58 0.73 4.40 -9.36
N ASN A 59 -0.08 4.74 -8.37
CA ASN A 59 -1.40 5.31 -8.54
C ASN A 59 -1.58 6.55 -7.66
N SER A 60 -1.61 7.72 -8.30
CA SER A 60 -1.76 9.01 -7.62
C SER A 60 -3.11 9.21 -6.93
N GLU A 61 -4.18 8.57 -7.42
CA GLU A 61 -5.50 8.65 -6.76
C GLU A 61 -5.46 7.96 -5.39
N LEU A 62 -4.72 6.85 -5.28
CA LEU A 62 -4.49 6.19 -3.98
C LEU A 62 -3.64 7.06 -3.05
N VAL A 63 -2.62 7.76 -3.57
CA VAL A 63 -1.80 8.69 -2.77
C VAL A 63 -2.67 9.80 -2.17
N GLU A 64 -3.49 10.47 -2.98
CA GLU A 64 -4.36 11.55 -2.50
C GLU A 64 -5.44 11.04 -1.53
N LYS A 65 -5.95 9.83 -1.75
CA LYS A 65 -6.85 9.16 -0.81
C LYS A 65 -6.18 8.92 0.54
N ILE A 66 -4.94 8.42 0.56
CA ILE A 66 -4.18 8.20 1.80
C ILE A 66 -3.93 9.53 2.52
N LYS A 67 -3.45 10.55 1.82
CA LYS A 67 -3.16 11.86 2.42
C LYS A 67 -4.41 12.51 3.03
N SER A 68 -5.57 12.36 2.40
CA SER A 68 -6.84 12.89 2.92
C SER A 68 -7.38 12.09 4.11
N ALA A 69 -7.12 10.78 4.17
CA ALA A 69 -7.54 9.92 5.27
C ALA A 69 -6.68 10.08 6.53
N LEU A 70 -5.37 10.36 6.40
CA LEU A 70 -4.42 10.44 7.52
C LEU A 70 -4.82 11.44 8.62
N PRO A 71 -5.19 12.70 8.31
CA PRO A 71 -5.65 13.66 9.32
C PRO A 71 -6.98 13.26 10.00
N SER A 72 -7.74 12.37 9.35
CA SER A 72 -9.06 11.93 9.80
C SER A 72 -9.04 10.53 10.41
N ALA A 73 -7.87 9.93 10.62
CA ALA A 73 -7.70 8.59 11.18
C ALA A 73 -8.06 8.48 12.68
N GLN A 74 -8.81 9.45 13.21
CA GLN A 74 -9.32 9.43 14.58
C GLN A 74 -10.39 8.33 14.68
N SER A 75 -10.06 7.28 15.43
CA SER A 75 -10.98 6.21 15.81
C SER A 75 -12.10 6.73 16.73
N ASP A 76 -13.17 5.95 16.93
CA ASP A 76 -14.12 6.16 18.03
C ASP A 76 -13.99 4.96 19.02
N PRO A 77 -13.47 5.16 20.25
CA PRO A 77 -13.00 6.44 20.82
C PRO A 77 -11.70 6.94 20.15
N PRO A 78 -11.43 8.26 20.20
CA PRO A 78 -10.24 8.86 19.59
C PRO A 78 -8.97 8.27 20.19
N SER A 79 -8.04 7.87 19.32
CA SER A 79 -6.71 7.40 19.71
C SER A 79 -6.00 8.47 20.55
N THR A 80 -5.38 8.05 21.64
CA THR A 80 -4.70 8.95 22.58
C THR A 80 -3.19 9.00 22.35
N THR A 81 -2.66 8.05 21.57
CA THR A 81 -1.24 7.93 21.21
C THR A 81 -1.05 7.74 19.72
N CYS A 82 0.15 8.06 19.21
CA CYS A 82 0.50 7.81 17.82
C CYS A 82 0.49 6.32 17.49
N GLU A 83 0.91 5.48 18.43
CA GLU A 83 0.96 4.03 18.30
C GLU A 83 -0.44 3.44 18.08
N GLU A 84 -1.44 3.88 18.85
CA GLU A 84 -2.83 3.47 18.70
C GLU A 84 -3.38 3.87 17.32
N ALA A 85 -3.16 5.12 16.90
CA ALA A 85 -3.63 5.60 15.61
C ALA A 85 -2.97 4.86 14.43
N ILE A 86 -1.67 4.62 14.52
CA ILE A 86 -0.89 3.85 13.53
C ILE A 86 -1.37 2.39 13.49
N ALA A 87 -1.69 1.79 14.64
CA ALA A 87 -2.24 0.44 14.70
C ALA A 87 -3.59 0.33 13.97
N GLU A 88 -4.45 1.35 14.07
CA GLU A 88 -5.70 1.41 13.30
C GLU A 88 -5.44 1.49 11.79
N LEU A 89 -4.52 2.35 11.34
CA LEU A 89 -4.15 2.48 9.93
C LEU A 89 -3.60 1.16 9.36
N LYS A 90 -2.82 0.43 10.15
CA LYS A 90 -2.26 -0.89 9.82
C LYS A 90 -3.34 -1.98 9.63
N LYS A 91 -4.59 -1.77 10.09
CA LYS A 91 -5.68 -2.75 9.88
C LYS A 91 -6.21 -2.81 8.45
N THR A 92 -5.99 -1.77 7.65
CA THR A 92 -6.51 -1.72 6.28
C THR A 92 -5.40 -1.48 5.25
N ASN A 93 -4.26 -0.94 5.67
CA ASN A 93 -3.15 -0.57 4.79
C ASN A 93 -1.87 -1.31 5.15
N PHE A 94 -0.94 -1.36 4.20
CA PHE A 94 0.44 -1.71 4.51
C PHE A 94 1.12 -0.54 5.22
N LEU A 95 1.82 -0.83 6.31
CA LEU A 95 2.53 0.17 7.10
C LEU A 95 3.94 -0.29 7.47
N ALA A 96 4.94 0.55 7.24
CA ALA A 96 6.31 0.33 7.70
C ALA A 96 6.82 1.56 8.47
N GLN A 97 7.30 1.36 9.71
CA GLN A 97 7.86 2.47 10.49
C GLN A 97 9.25 2.86 9.98
N LEU A 98 9.46 4.17 9.80
CA LEU A 98 10.71 4.74 9.31
C LEU A 98 11.55 5.17 10.52
N THR A 99 12.34 4.22 11.03
CA THR A 99 13.21 4.43 12.21
C THR A 99 14.61 4.90 11.83
N GLU A 100 15.04 4.58 10.61
CA GLU A 100 16.36 4.91 10.09
C GLU A 100 16.30 6.19 9.24
N THR A 101 17.44 6.87 9.12
CA THR A 101 17.59 8.04 8.24
C THR A 101 18.50 7.70 7.06
N GLY A 102 18.34 8.42 5.94
CA GLY A 102 19.17 8.25 4.73
C GLY A 102 18.48 7.50 3.59
N ASP A 103 19.28 7.17 2.58
CA ASP A 103 18.82 6.77 1.24
C ASP A 103 18.17 5.38 1.17
N GLN A 104 18.32 4.55 2.22
CA GLN A 104 17.78 3.17 2.26
C GLN A 104 16.69 2.96 3.32
N LYS A 105 16.19 4.05 3.91
CA LYS A 105 15.20 3.99 5.00
C LYS A 105 13.96 3.16 4.66
N TYR A 106 13.50 3.19 3.40
CA TYR A 106 12.34 2.42 2.97
C TYR A 106 12.65 0.95 2.82
N ARG A 107 13.78 0.60 2.17
CA ARG A 107 14.23 -0.79 2.03
C ARG A 107 14.34 -1.47 3.39
N GLN A 108 15.00 -0.81 4.36
CA GLN A 108 15.15 -1.30 5.72
C GLN A 108 13.81 -1.45 6.45
N ALA A 109 12.92 -0.46 6.32
CA ALA A 109 11.61 -0.51 6.98
C ALA A 109 10.71 -1.62 6.39
N VAL A 110 10.70 -1.78 5.07
CA VAL A 110 9.94 -2.84 4.40
C VAL A 110 10.51 -4.22 4.75
N GLU A 111 11.84 -4.36 4.81
CA GLU A 111 12.50 -5.59 5.22
C GLU A 111 12.14 -6.01 6.66
N LYS A 112 12.16 -5.06 7.61
CA LYS A 112 11.68 -5.31 8.99
C LYS A 112 10.24 -5.83 9.03
N VAL A 113 9.36 -5.33 8.14
CA VAL A 113 7.97 -5.85 8.03
C VAL A 113 7.93 -7.25 7.44
N LEU A 114 8.75 -7.55 6.44
CA LEU A 114 8.86 -8.91 5.89
C LEU A 114 9.28 -9.91 6.97
N GLU A 115 10.34 -9.60 7.71
CA GLU A 115 10.85 -10.45 8.80
C GLU A 115 9.78 -10.69 9.86
N ALA A 116 9.13 -9.63 10.35
CA ALA A 116 8.06 -9.75 11.35
C ALA A 116 6.89 -10.61 10.85
N GLY A 117 6.46 -10.41 9.60
CA GLY A 117 5.38 -11.19 9.02
C GLY A 117 5.73 -12.66 8.80
N PHE A 118 6.95 -12.97 8.35
CA PHE A 118 7.38 -14.36 8.15
C PHE A 118 7.66 -15.08 9.47
N ASN A 119 8.06 -14.37 10.53
CA ASN A 119 8.13 -14.93 11.88
C ASN A 119 6.76 -15.45 12.34
N GLU A 120 5.67 -14.81 11.90
CA GLU A 120 4.31 -15.25 12.16
C GLU A 120 3.82 -16.39 11.26
N LEU A 121 4.46 -16.60 10.09
CA LEU A 121 4.10 -17.57 9.04
C LEU A 121 5.28 -18.51 8.71
N GLN A 122 5.65 -19.36 9.66
CA GLN A 122 6.82 -20.25 9.53
C GLN A 122 6.62 -21.38 8.49
N SER A 123 5.36 -21.76 8.25
CA SER A 123 4.93 -22.72 7.23
C SER A 123 3.72 -22.20 6.47
N TYR A 124 3.59 -22.60 5.20
CA TYR A 124 2.41 -22.29 4.39
C TYR A 124 1.19 -23.08 4.89
N PRO A 125 0.05 -22.44 5.20
CA PRO A 125 -1.18 -23.10 5.62
C PRO A 125 -1.76 -23.96 4.49
N GLU A 126 -2.09 -25.22 4.80
CA GLU A 126 -2.73 -26.14 3.85
C GLU A 126 -4.26 -26.07 3.91
N ASP A 127 -4.82 -25.61 5.04
CA ASP A 127 -6.25 -25.47 5.26
C ASP A 127 -6.70 -24.00 5.10
N GLU A 128 -7.78 -23.77 4.35
CA GLU A 128 -8.26 -22.40 4.10
C GLU A 128 -8.71 -21.67 5.36
N GLY A 129 -9.20 -22.39 6.38
CA GLY A 129 -9.66 -21.84 7.65
C GLY A 129 -8.52 -21.26 8.50
N GLU A 130 -7.31 -21.80 8.37
CA GLU A 130 -6.13 -21.34 9.12
C GLU A 130 -5.75 -19.89 8.77
N TRP A 131 -6.05 -19.43 7.55
CA TRP A 131 -5.80 -18.05 7.15
C TRP A 131 -6.50 -17.03 8.04
N THR A 132 -7.69 -17.35 8.56
CA THR A 132 -8.40 -16.47 9.51
C THR A 132 -7.55 -16.22 10.77
N THR A 133 -6.89 -17.27 11.28
CA THR A 133 -5.99 -17.17 12.43
C THR A 133 -4.77 -16.31 12.11
N PHE A 134 -4.15 -16.50 10.94
CA PHE A 134 -3.00 -15.69 10.55
C PHE A 134 -3.37 -14.22 10.33
N TRP A 135 -4.50 -13.92 9.68
CA TRP A 135 -5.00 -12.55 9.50
C TRP A 135 -5.33 -11.85 10.82
N GLY A 136 -5.62 -12.60 11.89
CA GLY A 136 -5.75 -12.06 13.25
C GLY A 136 -4.42 -11.56 13.84
N LYS A 137 -3.27 -11.97 13.29
CA LYS A 137 -1.95 -11.52 13.72
C LYS A 137 -1.55 -10.24 12.96
N PRO A 138 -1.24 -9.13 13.65
CA PRO A 138 -1.06 -7.84 13.00
C PRO A 138 0.12 -7.80 12.03
N ASP A 139 1.22 -8.51 12.32
CA ASP A 139 2.41 -8.51 11.46
C ASP A 139 2.19 -9.35 10.20
N PHE A 140 1.55 -10.52 10.31
CA PHE A 140 1.14 -11.27 9.12
C PHE A 140 0.11 -10.48 8.30
N ALA A 141 -0.92 -9.89 8.92
CA ALA A 141 -1.91 -9.11 8.17
C ALA A 141 -1.25 -7.99 7.36
N ASN A 142 -0.25 -7.32 7.95
CA ASN A 142 0.52 -6.28 7.27
C ASN A 142 1.35 -6.84 6.10
N LEU A 143 2.03 -7.96 6.31
CA LEU A 143 2.73 -8.71 5.26
C LEU A 143 1.78 -9.11 4.12
N ALA A 144 0.60 -9.62 4.44
CA ALA A 144 -0.40 -10.07 3.48
C ALA A 144 -0.89 -8.93 2.59
N ARG A 145 -1.00 -7.71 3.13
CA ARG A 145 -1.30 -6.50 2.33
C ARG A 145 -0.17 -6.17 1.35
N LEU A 146 1.08 -6.25 1.81
CA LEU A 146 2.26 -6.02 0.96
C LEU A 146 2.36 -7.02 -0.21
N LEU A 147 2.17 -8.30 0.11
CA LEU A 147 2.50 -9.41 -0.78
C LEU A 147 1.31 -9.96 -1.57
N SER A 148 0.16 -9.28 -1.56
CA SER A 148 -1.00 -9.80 -2.29
C SER A 148 -0.71 -9.92 -3.79
N SER A 149 -0.82 -11.14 -4.32
CA SER A 149 -0.51 -11.45 -5.72
C SER A 149 -1.47 -10.80 -6.71
N ASN A 150 -2.69 -10.50 -6.27
CA ASN A 150 -3.75 -9.90 -7.08
C ASN A 150 -3.60 -8.38 -7.24
N SER A 151 -2.84 -7.72 -6.36
CA SER A 151 -2.63 -6.28 -6.43
C SER A 151 -1.78 -5.90 -7.65
N THR A 152 -2.18 -4.85 -8.36
CA THR A 152 -1.51 -4.35 -9.57
C THR A 152 -1.08 -2.89 -9.46
N LYS A 153 -1.66 -2.15 -8.51
CA LYS A 153 -1.35 -0.74 -8.27
C LYS A 153 -1.02 -0.50 -6.81
N VAL A 154 -0.31 0.59 -6.55
CA VAL A 154 0.04 1.05 -5.20
C VAL A 154 0.05 2.57 -5.14
N GLY A 155 -0.46 3.15 -4.06
CA GLY A 155 -0.18 4.52 -3.67
C GLY A 155 0.48 4.52 -2.30
N CYS A 156 1.53 5.30 -2.11
CA CYS A 156 2.23 5.42 -0.85
C CYS A 156 2.36 6.88 -0.41
N ALA A 157 2.24 7.11 0.90
CA ALA A 157 2.51 8.39 1.52
C ALA A 157 3.37 8.19 2.78
N VAL A 158 4.16 9.19 3.12
CA VAL A 158 4.85 9.25 4.41
C VAL A 158 3.96 10.01 5.38
N GLY A 159 3.60 9.38 6.49
CA GLY A 159 2.94 10.04 7.61
C GLY A 159 3.93 10.33 8.73
N THR A 160 3.83 11.50 9.35
CA THR A 160 4.41 11.73 10.67
C THR A 160 3.29 12.02 11.65
N CYS A 161 3.19 11.22 12.69
CA CYS A 161 2.33 11.48 13.83
C CYS A 161 3.16 12.12 14.94
N THR A 162 2.70 13.25 15.48
CA THR A 162 3.33 13.92 16.61
C THR A 162 2.33 14.09 17.73
N LYS A 163 2.71 13.72 18.95
CA LYS A 163 1.95 14.06 20.16
C LYS A 163 2.47 15.38 20.74
N THR A 164 1.63 16.40 20.75
CA THR A 164 1.97 17.73 21.26
C THR A 164 1.68 17.78 22.76
N GLU A 165 2.68 17.48 23.60
CA GLU A 165 2.56 17.74 25.05
C GLU A 165 3.11 19.12 25.41
N GLU A 166 2.38 19.86 26.25
CA GLU A 166 2.83 21.12 26.83
C GLU A 166 4.02 20.84 27.77
N ALA A 167 5.23 21.07 27.26
CA ALA A 167 6.53 21.02 27.94
C ALA A 167 7.28 19.65 27.97
N ARG A 168 8.06 19.43 26.90
CA ARG A 168 9.30 18.62 26.76
C ARG A 168 9.15 17.40 25.83
N THR A 169 9.83 17.48 24.67
CA THR A 169 10.09 16.41 23.68
C THR A 169 8.88 15.53 23.36
N GLY A 170 8.00 16.02 22.49
CA GLY A 170 6.93 15.19 21.93
C GLY A 170 7.50 13.97 21.20
N THR A 171 6.87 12.81 21.39
CA THR A 171 7.19 11.59 20.63
C THR A 171 6.62 11.75 19.23
N SER A 172 7.48 11.72 18.21
CA SER A 172 7.09 11.71 16.80
C SER A 172 7.39 10.36 16.18
N ILE A 173 6.40 9.77 15.50
CA ILE A 173 6.57 8.52 14.75
C ILE A 173 6.37 8.81 13.26
N THR A 174 7.39 8.50 12.47
CA THR A 174 7.32 8.58 11.01
C THR A 174 7.14 7.18 10.42
N PHE A 175 6.27 7.05 9.44
CA PHE A 175 5.93 5.78 8.82
C PHE A 175 5.60 5.94 7.34
N LEU A 176 5.89 4.89 6.56
CA LEU A 176 5.39 4.68 5.21
C LEU A 176 4.04 3.99 5.30
N LEU A 177 3.01 4.57 4.68
CA LEU A 177 1.68 3.99 4.55
C LEU A 177 1.40 3.76 3.07
N CYS A 178 1.07 2.54 2.68
CA CYS A 178 0.72 2.20 1.30
C CYS A 178 -0.63 1.48 1.22
N GLU A 179 -1.40 1.85 0.22
CA GLU A 179 -2.64 1.17 -0.18
C GLU A 179 -2.40 0.46 -1.52
N MET A 180 -2.84 -0.79 -1.62
CA MET A 180 -2.74 -1.61 -2.82
C MET A 180 -4.11 -1.77 -3.48
N ASP A 181 -4.15 -1.80 -4.81
CA ASP A 181 -5.37 -2.02 -5.60
C ASP A 181 -5.19 -3.15 -6.64
N PRO A 182 -6.05 -4.17 -6.64
CA PRO A 182 -7.03 -4.51 -5.60
C PRO A 182 -6.39 -4.74 -4.22
N ALA A 183 -7.15 -4.44 -3.16
CA ALA A 183 -6.73 -4.72 -1.79
C ALA A 183 -6.69 -6.25 -1.52
N ALA A 184 -5.83 -6.65 -0.60
CA ALA A 184 -5.76 -8.02 -0.14
C ALA A 184 -7.10 -8.45 0.51
N VAL A 185 -7.57 -9.65 0.16
CA VAL A 185 -8.82 -10.19 0.71
C VAL A 185 -8.52 -10.82 2.07
N GLN A 186 -9.08 -10.25 3.15
CA GLN A 186 -8.92 -10.78 4.49
C GLN A 186 -9.40 -12.22 4.60
N ASN A 187 -8.77 -12.99 5.50
CA ASN A 187 -9.05 -14.40 5.79
C ASN A 187 -8.85 -15.34 4.60
N LYS A 188 -8.12 -14.92 3.56
CA LYS A 188 -7.71 -15.75 2.43
C LYS A 188 -6.20 -15.71 2.24
N ALA A 189 -5.67 -16.70 1.52
CA ALA A 189 -4.29 -16.70 1.08
C ALA A 189 -4.00 -15.43 0.24
N PRO A 190 -3.06 -14.57 0.66
CA PRO A 190 -2.70 -13.37 -0.11
C PRO A 190 -1.85 -13.70 -1.34
N PHE A 191 -1.14 -14.81 -1.33
CA PHE A 191 -0.25 -15.32 -2.36
C PHE A 191 -0.25 -16.85 -2.35
N ASP A 192 0.29 -17.48 -3.40
CA ASP A 192 0.38 -18.94 -3.51
C ASP A 192 1.60 -19.53 -2.78
N LYS A 193 1.63 -20.87 -2.69
CA LYS A 193 2.66 -21.61 -1.97
C LYS A 193 4.01 -21.53 -2.66
N GLU A 194 4.02 -21.59 -3.99
CA GLU A 194 5.23 -21.53 -4.80
C GLU A 194 5.96 -20.19 -4.60
N TYR A 195 5.22 -19.09 -4.55
CA TYR A 195 5.75 -17.76 -4.26
C TYR A 195 6.24 -17.64 -2.82
N TYR A 196 5.53 -18.21 -1.85
CA TYR A 196 5.98 -18.27 -0.46
C TYR A 196 7.32 -18.99 -0.29
N GLU A 197 7.50 -20.15 -0.93
CA GLU A 197 8.78 -20.87 -0.86
C GLU A 197 9.90 -20.08 -1.54
N ALA A 198 9.63 -19.43 -2.68
CA ALA A 198 10.59 -18.55 -3.34
C ALA A 198 11.03 -17.38 -2.43
N LEU A 199 10.10 -16.79 -1.67
CA LEU A 199 10.41 -15.74 -0.70
C LEU A 199 11.32 -16.24 0.43
N LYS A 200 11.10 -17.47 0.92
CA LYS A 200 11.95 -18.07 1.96
C LYS A 200 13.34 -18.43 1.46
N GLU A 201 13.48 -18.75 0.18
CA GLU A 201 14.76 -19.02 -0.46
C GLU A 201 15.57 -17.74 -0.74
N ARG A 202 14.94 -16.56 -0.71
CA ARG A 202 15.62 -15.28 -0.94
C ARG A 202 16.57 -14.96 0.20
N LYS A 203 17.86 -14.91 -0.11
CA LYS A 203 18.94 -14.62 0.86
C LYS A 203 19.44 -13.19 0.84
N THR A 204 19.27 -12.51 -0.29
CA THR A 204 19.74 -11.14 -0.48
C THR A 204 18.82 -10.19 0.28
N SER A 205 19.40 -9.26 1.01
CA SER A 205 18.65 -8.22 1.71
C SER A 205 18.04 -7.23 0.73
N LEU A 206 16.90 -6.62 1.07
CA LEU A 206 16.34 -5.55 0.25
C LEU A 206 17.32 -4.38 0.09
N THR A 207 18.14 -4.10 1.11
CA THR A 207 19.16 -3.03 1.10
C THR A 207 20.30 -3.29 0.12
N GLU A 208 20.54 -4.54 -0.25
CA GLU A 208 21.56 -4.93 -1.21
C GLU A 208 21.01 -5.01 -2.65
N MET A 209 19.68 -4.90 -2.82
CA MET A 209 19.03 -4.95 -4.12
C MET A 209 18.92 -3.58 -4.78
N THR A 210 18.88 -3.62 -6.10
CA THR A 210 18.89 -2.47 -7.02
C THR A 210 17.69 -2.51 -7.96
N ASP A 211 17.44 -1.43 -8.69
CA ASP A 211 16.36 -1.38 -9.69
C ASP A 211 16.52 -2.47 -10.77
N GLU A 212 17.75 -2.94 -11.03
CA GLU A 212 18.04 -4.07 -11.92
C GLU A 212 17.38 -5.36 -11.46
N ASP A 213 17.25 -5.59 -10.16
CA ASP A 213 16.68 -6.81 -9.58
C ASP A 213 15.17 -6.92 -9.79
N LEU A 214 14.51 -5.81 -10.16
CA LEU A 214 13.11 -5.79 -10.59
C LEU A 214 12.91 -6.40 -11.98
N LYS A 215 13.95 -6.40 -12.83
CA LYS A 215 13.88 -6.96 -14.19
C LYS A 215 13.77 -8.48 -14.12
N ALA A 216 13.02 -9.08 -15.04
CA ALA A 216 12.86 -10.54 -15.11
C ALA A 216 14.24 -11.25 -15.13
N PRO A 217 14.39 -12.44 -14.54
CA PRO A 217 15.66 -13.15 -14.57
C PRO A 217 16.00 -13.44 -16.03
N VAL A 218 17.18 -13.02 -16.49
CA VAL A 218 17.59 -13.18 -17.90
C VAL A 218 18.02 -14.62 -18.22
N GLN A 219 17.76 -15.59 -17.34
CA GLN A 219 18.18 -16.99 -17.52
C GLN A 219 17.02 -17.89 -17.97
N GLY A 220 16.86 -17.99 -19.30
CA GLY A 220 16.87 -19.27 -20.03
C GLY A 220 15.96 -20.43 -19.60
N GLY A 221 14.88 -20.23 -18.86
CA GLY A 221 13.93 -21.27 -18.48
C GLY A 221 12.53 -20.98 -19.03
N ALA A 222 12.12 -21.74 -20.05
CA ALA A 222 10.79 -21.80 -20.66
C ALA A 222 9.87 -20.58 -20.42
N ALA A 223 9.98 -19.58 -21.29
CA ALA A 223 8.94 -18.59 -21.45
C ALA A 223 7.61 -19.32 -21.72
N ALA A 224 6.68 -19.25 -20.77
CA ALA A 224 5.28 -19.51 -21.06
C ALA A 224 4.92 -18.62 -22.25
N ALA A 225 4.45 -19.25 -23.33
CA ALA A 225 4.15 -18.58 -24.59
C ALA A 225 3.10 -17.49 -24.37
N VAL A 226 3.55 -16.25 -24.20
CA VAL A 226 2.71 -15.08 -24.44
C VAL A 226 2.40 -15.12 -25.94
N PRO A 227 1.14 -15.21 -26.38
CA PRO A 227 0.81 -15.17 -27.80
C PRO A 227 1.29 -13.83 -28.34
N SER A 228 2.41 -13.86 -29.06
CA SER A 228 2.88 -12.72 -29.82
C SER A 228 1.87 -12.51 -30.95
N LEU A 229 1.00 -11.51 -30.78
CA LEU A 229 0.18 -10.98 -31.85
C LEU A 229 1.13 -10.50 -32.97
N LEU A 230 1.39 -11.38 -33.93
CA LEU A 230 2.00 -11.04 -35.20
C LEU A 230 1.05 -10.09 -35.94
N VAL A 231 1.29 -8.79 -35.79
CA VAL A 231 0.68 -7.76 -36.65
C VAL A 231 1.30 -7.93 -38.04
N ALA A 232 0.63 -8.70 -38.89
CA ALA A 232 0.93 -8.77 -40.30
C ALA A 232 0.53 -7.44 -40.96
N GLY A 233 1.51 -6.57 -41.20
CA GLY A 233 1.33 -5.35 -41.98
C GLY A 233 1.12 -5.70 -43.45
N LEU A 234 -0.14 -5.67 -43.91
CA LEU A 234 -0.52 -5.86 -45.30
C LEU A 234 -0.39 -4.52 -46.04
N THR A 235 0.73 -4.29 -46.72
CA THR A 235 0.89 -3.14 -47.63
C THR A 235 0.25 -3.47 -48.98
N ALA A 236 -0.92 -2.90 -49.25
CA ALA A 236 -1.52 -2.90 -50.59
C ALA A 236 -0.90 -1.76 -51.42
N ILE A 237 -0.18 -2.12 -52.50
CA ILE A 237 0.29 -1.18 -53.52
C ILE A 237 -0.85 -0.98 -54.53
N VAL A 238 -1.34 0.25 -54.67
CA VAL A 238 -2.28 0.63 -55.73
C VAL A 238 -1.47 1.20 -56.90
N VAL A 239 -1.47 0.49 -58.03
CA VAL A 239 -1.01 1.01 -59.32
C VAL A 239 -2.20 1.63 -60.04
N PHE A 240 -2.14 2.94 -60.31
CA PHE A 240 -3.01 3.60 -61.27
C PHE A 240 -2.34 3.52 -62.65
N ALA A 241 -2.97 2.82 -63.59
CA ALA A 241 -2.66 2.93 -65.01
C ALA A 241 -3.68 3.89 -65.66
N SER A 242 -3.19 4.96 -66.27
CA SER A 242 -3.97 5.87 -67.11
C SER A 242 -3.90 5.40 -68.56
N ALA A 243 -5.05 5.28 -69.22
CA ALA A 243 -5.20 5.23 -70.67
C ALA A 243 -6.37 6.13 -71.05
#